data_AF-C1FTZ3-F1
#
_entry.id   AF-C1FTZ3-F1
#
_cell.length_a   1.000
_cell.length_b   1.000
_cell.length_c   1.000
_cell.angle_alpha   90.00
_cell.angle_beta   90.00
_cell.angle_gamma   90.00
#
_symmetry.space_group_name_H-M   'P 1'
#
loop_
_entity.id
_entity.type
_entity.pdbx_description
1 polymer ?
#
loop_
_entity_poly.entity_id
_entity_poly.type
_entity_poly.pdbx_seq_one_letter_code
_entity_poly.pdbx_strand_id
1 'polypeptide(L)'
;MSVKDRKKRGPILAKWTPFFIITCTFIGAALGSFLSYFFQGEFPYEVLTGGLVATIILTVIEVVKQKRKKDNLPEADERIIHNIFRFFAYVSYIFLATLFVALAVFTLLGNESISILYLWIFFFSYIWIIGIGTLIIKRR
;
A
#
# COMPACT_ATOMS: atom_id res chain seq x y z
N MET A 1 26.72 -29.75 -16.75
CA MET A 1 26.33 -28.92 -15.58
C MET A 1 26.11 -29.84 -14.38
N SER A 2 26.88 -29.67 -13.30
CA SER A 2 26.90 -30.61 -12.18
C SER A 2 25.64 -30.53 -11.31
N VAL A 3 25.24 -31.63 -10.68
CA VAL A 3 24.09 -31.67 -9.74
C VAL A 3 24.28 -30.69 -8.58
N LYS A 4 25.54 -30.43 -8.17
CA LYS A 4 25.88 -29.41 -7.17
C LYS A 4 25.57 -27.98 -7.63
N ASP A 5 25.71 -27.68 -8.93
CA ASP A 5 25.43 -26.34 -9.47
C ASP A 5 23.93 -26.04 -9.50
N ARG A 6 23.08 -27.04 -9.82
CA ARG A 6 21.62 -26.89 -9.78
C ARG A 6 21.11 -26.62 -8.36
N LYS A 7 21.69 -27.31 -7.36
CA LYS A 7 21.30 -27.17 -5.95
C LYS A 7 21.63 -25.78 -5.39
N LYS A 8 22.69 -25.13 -5.88
CA LYS A 8 23.05 -23.73 -5.54
C LYS A 8 22.22 -22.68 -6.28
N ARG A 9 21.91 -22.89 -7.57
CA ARG A 9 21.18 -21.91 -8.39
C ARG A 9 19.67 -21.87 -8.12
N GLY A 10 19.05 -22.98 -7.73
CA GLY A 10 17.62 -23.07 -7.43
C GLY A 10 17.10 -22.01 -6.44
N PRO A 11 17.65 -21.91 -5.21
CA PRO A 11 17.18 -20.93 -4.22
C PRO A 11 17.48 -19.48 -4.60
N ILE A 12 18.55 -19.24 -5.38
CA ILE A 12 18.85 -17.91 -5.91
C ILE A 12 17.79 -17.53 -6.95
N LEU A 13 17.52 -18.40 -7.92
CA LEU A 13 16.51 -18.15 -8.95
C LEU A 13 15.12 -17.91 -8.34
N ALA A 14 14.72 -18.72 -7.36
CA ALA A 14 13.45 -18.57 -6.66
C ALA A 14 13.29 -17.21 -5.96
N LYS A 15 14.39 -16.58 -5.53
CA LYS A 15 14.40 -15.24 -4.94
C LYS A 15 14.19 -14.13 -5.99
N TRP A 16 14.67 -14.32 -7.22
CA TRP A 16 14.59 -13.31 -8.27
C TRP A 16 13.34 -13.44 -9.15
N THR A 17 12.71 -14.62 -9.21
CA THR A 17 11.49 -14.86 -9.98
C THR A 17 10.37 -13.85 -9.70
N PRO A 18 10.06 -13.48 -8.43
CA PRO A 18 8.99 -12.52 -8.16
C PRO A 18 9.29 -11.11 -8.71
N PHE A 19 10.53 -10.63 -8.57
CA PHE A 19 10.95 -9.34 -9.14
C PHE A 19 10.89 -9.34 -10.67
N PHE A 20 11.25 -10.46 -11.29
CA PHE A 20 11.12 -10.62 -12.73
C PHE A 20 9.65 -10.51 -13.17
N ILE A 21 8.74 -11.20 -12.47
CA ILE A 21 7.30 -11.12 -12.75
C ILE A 21 6.79 -9.68 -12.62
N ILE A 22 7.13 -8.99 -11.53
CA ILE A 22 6.74 -7.58 -11.30
C ILE A 22 7.23 -6.68 -12.43
N THR A 23 8.47 -6.88 -12.88
CA THR A 23 9.05 -6.12 -13.99
C THR A 23 8.31 -6.40 -15.31
N CYS A 24 7.99 -7.66 -15.59
CA CYS A 24 7.19 -8.03 -16.75
C CYS A 24 5.78 -7.41 -16.70
N THR A 25 5.16 -7.34 -15.53
CA THR A 25 3.86 -6.68 -15.35
C THR A 25 3.93 -5.19 -15.70
N PHE A 26 4.97 -4.49 -15.24
CA PHE A 26 5.16 -3.07 -15.58
C PHE A 26 5.42 -2.87 -17.09
N ILE A 27 6.28 -3.69 -17.68
CA ILE A 27 6.56 -3.66 -19.12
C ILE A 27 5.27 -3.93 -19.91
N GLY A 28 4.44 -4.87 -19.48
CA GLY A 28 3.14 -5.14 -20.08
C GLY A 28 2.21 -3.92 -20.04
N ALA A 29 2.13 -3.23 -18.91
CA ALA A 29 1.34 -2.00 -18.77
C ALA A 29 1.87 -0.87 -19.67
N ALA A 30 3.20 -0.70 -19.75
CA ALA A 30 3.83 0.30 -20.60
C ALA A 30 3.60 0.01 -22.10
N LEU A 31 3.81 -1.23 -22.53
CA LEU A 31 3.56 -1.66 -23.91
C LEU A 31 2.08 -1.55 -24.28
N GLY A 32 1.18 -1.96 -23.38
CA GLY A 32 -0.26 -1.82 -23.57
C GLY A 32 -0.69 -0.35 -23.73
N SER A 33 -0.11 0.54 -22.92
CA SER A 33 -0.36 1.99 -23.03
C SER A 33 0.15 2.55 -24.36
N PHE A 34 1.31 2.10 -24.83
CA PHE A 34 1.88 2.50 -26.11
C PHE A 34 1.05 2.00 -27.31
N LEU A 35 0.57 0.74 -27.27
CA LEU A 35 -0.35 0.19 -28.25
C LEU A 35 -1.67 0.97 -28.28
N SER A 36 -2.24 1.29 -27.11
CA SER A 36 -3.45 2.11 -27.01
C SER A 36 -3.27 3.46 -27.68
N TYR A 37 -2.14 4.14 -27.43
CA TYR A 37 -1.80 5.39 -28.09
C TYR A 37 -1.71 5.26 -29.61
N PHE A 38 -1.11 4.19 -30.12
CA PHE A 38 -1.00 3.96 -31.56
C PHE A 38 -2.36 3.77 -32.24
N PHE A 39 -3.32 3.10 -31.58
CA PHE A 39 -4.64 2.84 -32.16
C PHE A 39 -5.66 3.95 -31.92
N GLN A 40 -5.60 4.62 -30.76
CA GLN A 40 -6.62 5.58 -30.32
C GLN A 40 -6.16 7.04 -30.41
N GLY A 41 -4.86 7.30 -30.62
CA GLY A 41 -4.28 8.64 -30.72
C GLY A 41 -4.12 9.37 -29.37
N GLU A 42 -4.75 8.87 -28.31
CA GLU A 42 -4.66 9.42 -26.96
C GLU A 42 -3.85 8.48 -26.04
N PHE A 43 -2.97 9.07 -25.24
CA PHE A 43 -2.12 8.30 -24.34
C PHE A 43 -2.85 8.03 -23.02
N PRO A 44 -3.07 6.77 -22.61
CA PRO A 44 -3.82 6.46 -21.39
C PRO A 44 -2.94 6.64 -20.14
N TYR A 45 -2.76 7.88 -19.71
CA TYR A 45 -1.95 8.23 -18.54
C TYR A 45 -2.40 7.50 -17.27
N GLU A 46 -3.70 7.25 -17.13
CA GLU A 46 -4.31 6.52 -16.01
C GLU A 46 -3.79 5.08 -15.90
N VAL A 47 -3.64 4.39 -17.03
CA VAL A 47 -3.14 3.02 -17.08
C VAL A 47 -1.66 2.97 -16.71
N LEU A 48 -0.87 3.91 -17.23
CA LEU A 48 0.56 3.98 -16.93
C LEU A 48 0.82 4.33 -15.46
N THR A 49 0.11 5.33 -14.93
CA THR A 49 0.22 5.71 -13.51
C THR A 49 -0.26 4.61 -12.58
N GLY A 50 -1.39 3.97 -12.89
CA GLY A 50 -1.88 2.80 -12.14
C GLY A 50 -0.88 1.64 -12.15
N GLY A 51 -0.31 1.32 -13.32
CA GLY A 51 0.74 0.30 -13.46
C GLY A 51 2.00 0.61 -12.66
N LEU A 52 2.45 1.87 -12.67
CA LEU A 52 3.61 2.32 -11.89
C LEU A 52 3.37 2.20 -10.39
N VAL A 53 2.22 2.66 -9.90
CA VAL A 53 1.84 2.55 -8.48
C VAL A 53 1.78 1.09 -8.03
N ALA A 54 1.12 0.23 -8.81
CA ALA A 54 1.04 -1.21 -8.51
C ALA A 54 2.43 -1.85 -8.45
N THR A 55 3.32 -1.49 -9.38
CA THR A 55 4.70 -2.01 -9.44
C THR A 55 5.49 -1.63 -8.19
N ILE A 56 5.39 -0.38 -7.74
CA ILE A 56 6.04 0.07 -6.50
C ILE A 56 5.53 -0.71 -5.30
N ILE A 57 4.20 -0.84 -5.16
CA ILE A 57 3.58 -1.57 -4.03
C ILE A 57 4.04 -3.03 -4.01
N LEU A 58 3.96 -3.73 -5.14
CA LEU A 58 4.38 -5.13 -5.25
C LEU A 58 5.88 -5.30 -4.95
N THR A 59 6.72 -4.37 -5.41
CA THR A 59 8.16 -4.38 -5.14
C THR A 59 8.42 -4.23 -3.63
N VAL A 60 7.74 -3.29 -2.96
CA VAL A 60 7.88 -3.10 -1.51
C VAL A 60 7.43 -4.36 -0.76
N ILE A 61 6.29 -4.95 -1.12
CA ILE A 61 5.78 -6.19 -0.51
C ILE A 61 6.81 -7.32 -0.65
N GLU A 62 7.36 -7.52 -1.85
CA GLU A 62 8.32 -8.59 -2.11
C GLU A 62 9.64 -8.36 -1.36
N VAL A 63 10.15 -7.12 -1.31
CA VAL A 63 11.33 -6.76 -0.50
C VAL A 63 11.09 -7.07 0.98
N VAL A 64 9.92 -6.70 1.52
CA VAL A 64 9.56 -7.00 2.92
C VAL A 64 9.49 -8.51 3.14
N LYS A 65 8.84 -9.25 2.24
CA LYS A 65 8.70 -10.70 2.31
C LYS A 65 10.05 -11.41 2.31
N GLN A 66 10.99 -10.99 1.47
CA GLN A 66 12.33 -11.56 1.40
C GLN A 66 13.21 -11.22 2.60
N LYS A 67 13.01 -10.05 3.22
CA LYS A 67 13.72 -9.64 4.45
C LYS A 67 13.13 -10.27 5.70
N ARG A 68 11.89 -10.75 5.65
CA ARG A 68 11.22 -11.36 6.81
C ARG A 68 11.84 -12.73 7.10
N LYS A 69 12.31 -12.93 8.35
CA LYS A 69 12.74 -14.25 8.81
C LYS A 69 11.54 -15.19 8.81
N LYS A 70 11.75 -16.41 8.29
CA LYS A 70 10.76 -17.49 8.31
C LYS A 70 10.76 -18.10 9.71
N ASP A 71 10.26 -17.35 10.68
CA ASP A 71 10.08 -17.83 12.04
C ASP A 71 8.74 -18.55 12.15
N ASN A 72 8.68 -19.66 12.87
CA ASN A 72 7.45 -20.45 13.03
C ASN A 72 6.54 -19.91 14.14
N LEU A 73 6.90 -18.76 14.72
CA LEU A 73 6.08 -18.08 15.70
C LEU A 73 4.85 -17.46 15.04
N PRO A 74 3.66 -17.54 15.68
CA PRO A 74 2.47 -16.88 15.19
C PRO A 74 2.74 -15.38 15.02
N GLU A 75 2.34 -14.83 13.86
CA GLU A 75 2.63 -13.44 13.50
C GLU A 75 1.99 -12.39 14.41
N ALA A 76 0.94 -12.76 15.13
CA ALA A 76 0.24 -11.93 16.09
C ALA A 76 -0.31 -12.83 17.20
N ASP A 77 0.04 -12.49 18.44
CA ASP A 77 -0.55 -13.07 19.65
C ASP A 77 -1.90 -12.38 19.96
N GLU A 78 -2.75 -13.00 20.78
CA GLU A 78 -4.05 -12.46 21.19
C GLU A 78 -3.91 -11.03 21.75
N ARG A 79 -2.83 -10.77 22.49
CA ARG A 79 -2.49 -9.44 23.03
C ARG A 79 -2.24 -8.40 21.92
N ILE A 80 -1.54 -8.78 20.86
CA ILE A 80 -1.23 -7.89 19.73
C ILE A 80 -2.52 -7.56 18.99
N ILE A 81 -3.35 -8.58 18.74
CA ILE A 81 -4.65 -8.41 18.09
C ILE A 81 -5.53 -7.46 18.91
N HIS A 82 -5.64 -7.69 20.23
CA HIS A 82 -6.44 -6.83 21.11
C HIS A 82 -5.96 -5.37 21.12
N ASN A 83 -4.64 -5.15 21.17
CA ASN A 83 -4.06 -3.80 21.12
C ASN A 83 -4.31 -3.10 19.79
N ILE A 84 -4.22 -3.83 18.67
CA ILE A 84 -4.55 -3.32 17.34
C ILE A 84 -6.03 -2.90 17.30
N PHE A 85 -6.95 -3.75 17.75
CA PHE A 85 -8.38 -3.42 17.81
C PHE A 85 -8.65 -2.17 18.66
N ARG A 86 -8.05 -2.06 19.84
CA ARG A 86 -8.17 -0.87 20.69
C ARG A 86 -7.66 0.38 19.99
N PHE A 87 -6.50 0.29 19.32
CA PHE A 87 -5.96 1.40 18.55
C PHE A 87 -6.89 1.85 17.42
N PHE A 88 -7.44 0.91 16.64
CA PHE A 88 -8.43 1.21 15.61
C PHE A 88 -9.66 1.92 16.19
N ALA A 89 -10.17 1.45 17.33
CA ALA A 89 -11.30 2.08 18.00
C ALA A 89 -10.97 3.52 18.44
N TYR A 90 -9.87 3.72 19.17
CA TYR A 90 -9.51 5.06 19.65
C TYR A 90 -9.22 6.04 18.51
N VAL A 91 -8.43 5.63 17.52
CA VAL A 91 -8.08 6.51 16.40
C VAL A 91 -9.31 6.86 15.59
N SER A 92 -10.21 5.91 15.32
CA SER A 92 -11.44 6.19 14.57
C SER A 92 -12.36 7.18 15.30
N TYR A 93 -12.57 7.02 16.61
CA TYR A 93 -13.35 7.97 17.40
C TYR A 93 -12.70 9.36 17.47
N ILE A 94 -11.37 9.44 17.66
CA ILE A 94 -10.65 10.72 17.67
C ILE A 94 -10.77 11.41 16.31
N PHE A 95 -10.61 10.67 15.22
CA PHE A 95 -10.73 11.22 13.86
C PHE A 95 -12.15 11.76 13.60
N LEU A 96 -13.16 10.96 13.96
CA LEU A 96 -14.55 11.34 13.78
C LEU A 96 -14.91 12.57 14.62
N ALA A 97 -14.47 12.61 15.89
CA ALA A 97 -14.68 13.77 16.76
C ALA A 97 -13.99 15.02 16.19
N THR A 98 -12.75 14.88 15.72
CA THR A 98 -12.01 15.99 15.08
C THR A 98 -12.75 16.49 13.84
N LEU A 99 -13.28 15.59 13.01
CA LEU A 99 -14.08 15.94 11.83
C LEU A 99 -15.32 16.75 12.23
N PHE A 100 -16.10 16.27 13.20
CA PHE A 100 -17.31 16.97 13.64
C PHE A 100 -17.01 18.34 14.25
N VAL A 101 -15.97 18.44 15.09
CA VAL A 101 -15.55 19.72 15.67
C VAL A 101 -15.10 20.69 14.58
N ALA A 102 -14.29 20.23 13.63
CA ALA A 102 -13.83 21.07 12.51
C ALA A 102 -15.00 21.57 11.66
N LEU A 103 -15.93 20.69 11.29
CA LEU A 103 -17.13 21.07 10.54
C LEU A 103 -17.98 22.09 11.31
N ALA A 104 -18.22 21.86 12.60
CA ALA A 104 -18.97 22.79 13.44
C ALA A 104 -18.31 24.18 13.50
N VAL A 105 -16.99 24.24 13.66
CA VAL A 105 -16.25 25.51 13.64
C VAL A 105 -16.38 26.21 12.29
N PHE A 106 -16.24 25.49 11.17
CA PHE A 106 -16.41 26.08 9.84
C PHE A 106 -17.83 26.62 9.61
N THR A 107 -18.84 25.90 10.08
CA THR A 107 -20.24 26.35 10.03
C THR A 107 -20.46 27.62 10.87
N LEU A 108 -19.90 27.67 12.09
CA LEU A 108 -20.00 28.87 12.95
C LEU A 108 -19.27 30.08 12.36
N LEU A 109 -18.23 29.86 11.55
CA LEU A 109 -17.54 30.91 10.80
C LEU A 109 -18.31 31.38 9.55
N GLY A 110 -19.50 30.82 9.28
CA GLY A 110 -20.34 31.19 8.15
C GLY A 110 -19.93 30.54 6.82
N ASN A 111 -19.09 29.51 6.84
CA ASN A 111 -18.76 28.77 5.62
C ASN A 111 -19.90 27.81 5.28
N GLU A 112 -20.65 28.11 4.22
CA GLU A 112 -21.77 27.29 3.77
C GLU A 112 -21.32 26.02 3.02
N SER A 113 -20.10 26.01 2.49
CA SER A 113 -19.56 24.86 1.76
C SER A 113 -18.05 24.73 1.98
N ILE A 114 -17.57 23.48 1.88
CA ILE A 114 -16.15 23.14 1.97
C ILE A 114 -15.81 22.31 0.73
N SER A 115 -14.64 22.58 0.14
CA SER A 115 -14.14 21.79 -0.97
C SER A 115 -13.97 20.32 -0.56
N ILE A 116 -14.49 19.41 -1.37
CA ILE A 116 -14.39 17.96 -1.19
C ILE A 116 -12.92 17.52 -1.10
N LEU A 117 -12.00 18.26 -1.73
CA LEU A 117 -10.56 18.01 -1.67
C LEU A 117 -10.03 17.99 -0.23
N TYR A 118 -10.50 18.89 0.65
CA TYR A 118 -10.06 18.91 2.05
C TYR A 118 -10.52 17.67 2.82
N LEU A 119 -11.73 17.18 2.52
CA LEU A 119 -12.23 15.92 3.09
C LEU A 119 -11.39 14.74 2.59
N TRP A 120 -11.03 14.71 1.30
CA TRP A 120 -10.14 13.67 0.77
C TRP A 120 -8.79 13.65 1.48
N ILE A 121 -8.14 14.80 1.63
CA ILE A 121 -6.85 14.89 2.34
C ILE A 121 -7.00 14.36 3.77
N PHE A 122 -8.07 14.74 4.47
CA PHE A 122 -8.34 14.28 5.82
C PHE A 122 -8.49 12.74 5.88
N PHE A 123 -9.32 12.14 5.02
CA PHE A 123 -9.49 10.68 4.99
C PHE A 123 -8.24 9.93 4.52
N PHE A 124 -7.45 10.48 3.60
CA PHE A 124 -6.16 9.89 3.25
C PHE A 124 -5.21 9.90 4.44
N SER A 125 -5.13 11.00 5.17
CA SER A 125 -4.29 11.09 6.38
C SER A 125 -4.69 10.06 7.43
N TYR A 126 -6.00 9.80 7.61
CA TYR A 126 -6.52 8.74 8.47
C TYR A 126 -5.99 7.36 8.08
N ILE A 127 -6.07 7.01 6.79
CA ILE A 127 -5.61 5.72 6.26
C ILE A 127 -4.11 5.56 6.53
N TRP A 128 -3.31 6.60 6.28
CA TRP A 128 -1.87 6.58 6.55
C TRP A 128 -1.54 6.42 8.04
N ILE A 129 -2.23 7.16 8.92
CA ILE A 129 -2.04 7.07 10.37
C ILE A 129 -2.36 5.67 10.88
N ILE A 130 -3.45 5.07 10.40
CA ILE A 130 -3.82 3.70 10.74
C ILE A 130 -2.79 2.70 10.22
N GLY A 131 -2.41 2.80 8.94
CA GLY A 131 -1.47 1.87 8.33
C GLY A 131 -0.11 1.89 9.03
N ILE A 132 0.42 3.08 9.33
CA ILE A 132 1.69 3.23 10.03
C ILE A 132 1.55 2.82 11.51
N GLY A 133 0.48 3.27 12.18
CA GLY A 133 0.26 3.00 13.60
C GLY A 133 0.11 1.51 13.91
N THR A 134 -0.60 0.77 13.06
CA THR A 134 -0.72 -0.69 13.20
C THR A 134 0.61 -1.42 13.03
N LEU A 135 1.46 -0.97 12.09
CA LEU A 135 2.81 -1.51 11.94
C LEU A 135 3.71 -1.24 13.15
N ILE A 136 3.54 -0.09 13.82
CA ILE A 136 4.28 0.24 15.05
C ILE A 136 3.80 -0.64 16.20
N ILE A 137 2.49 -0.81 16.38
CA ILE A 137 1.92 -1.63 17.46
C ILE A 137 2.28 -3.10 17.29
N LYS A 138 2.27 -3.63 16.06
CA LYS A 138 2.67 -5.00 15.77
C LYS A 138 4.14 -5.30 16.14
N ARG A 139 5.01 -4.28 16.22
CA ARG A 139 6.42 -4.45 16.60
C ARG A 139 6.65 -4.41 18.12
N ARG A 140 5.67 -4.02 18.92
CA ARG A 140 5.74 -4.03 20.40
C ARG A 140 5.02 -5.25 20.96
#